data_AF-A0ABD3WCH4-F1
#
_entry.id   AF-A0ABD3WCH4-F1
#
_cell.length_a   1.000
_cell.length_b   1.000
_cell.length_c   1.000
_cell.angle_alpha   90.00
_cell.angle_beta   90.00
_cell.angle_gamma   90.00
#
_symmetry.space_group_name_H-M   'P 1'
#
loop_
_entity.id
_entity.type
_entity.pdbx_description
1 polymer ?
#
loop_
_entity_poly.entity_id
_entity_poly.type
_entity_poly.pdbx_seq_one_letter_code
_entity_poly.pdbx_strand_id
1 'polypeptide(L)'
;MNTKVKSEMVKEMCALFSSLSLNYTDRSDVLEAYNNWAEIGYDKVYSSDVFYAPRKTAEVLEDLYPLEIDKRAVKILDVGAGTGLCGVELRKLGFRNIDGLEPSEKMMTEAMKKNVYDRYILEFITEATLTIPDNFYDVVTACNCARHFPFGFPEIARIVRPGGVLIILSNYDAVDMEMETMVQKLDDEGVWRIVRKEIIDEFFSVANQRGILFLIEVLTDGRKLQDQRV
;
A
#
# COMPACT_ATOMS: atom_id res chain seq x y z
N MET A 1 21.81 20.56 -8.62
CA MET A 1 21.32 19.87 -9.85
C MET A 1 20.08 20.61 -10.33
N ASN A 2 19.98 20.98 -11.61
CA ASN A 2 18.83 21.75 -12.13
C ASN A 2 17.59 20.83 -12.30
N THR A 3 16.39 21.38 -12.15
CA THR A 3 15.08 20.67 -12.16
C THR A 3 14.90 19.76 -13.38
N LYS A 4 15.40 20.19 -14.55
CA LYS A 4 15.34 19.42 -15.80
C LYS A 4 16.21 18.15 -15.79
N VAL A 5 17.36 18.19 -15.11
CA VAL A 5 18.24 17.02 -14.96
C VAL A 5 17.64 16.03 -13.97
N LYS A 6 16.99 16.55 -12.91
CA LYS A 6 16.26 15.73 -11.94
C LYS A 6 15.06 15.03 -12.60
N SER A 7 14.30 15.72 -13.46
CA SER A 7 13.18 15.10 -14.17
C SER A 7 13.61 14.02 -15.17
N GLU A 8 14.71 14.23 -15.91
CA GLU A 8 15.17 13.24 -16.89
C GLU A 8 15.68 11.98 -16.22
N MET A 9 16.46 12.11 -15.15
CA MET A 9 16.94 10.99 -14.35
C MET A 9 15.79 10.20 -13.73
N VAL A 10 14.74 10.89 -13.25
CA VAL A 10 13.56 10.20 -12.72
C VAL A 10 12.79 9.47 -13.82
N LYS A 11 12.68 10.03 -15.04
CA LYS A 11 12.06 9.35 -16.18
C LYS A 11 12.83 8.12 -16.63
N GLU A 12 14.16 8.22 -16.72
CA GLU A 12 15.03 7.07 -17.06
C GLU A 12 14.92 5.98 -16.00
N MET A 13 14.90 6.35 -14.72
CA MET A 13 14.67 5.40 -13.63
C MET A 13 13.26 4.80 -13.72
N CYS A 14 12.21 5.58 -13.98
CA CYS A 14 10.84 5.07 -14.18
C CYS A 14 10.70 4.13 -15.37
N ALA A 15 11.33 4.43 -16.50
CA ALA A 15 11.32 3.53 -17.66
C ALA A 15 12.05 2.22 -17.35
N LEU A 16 13.20 2.28 -16.66
CA LEU A 16 13.90 1.12 -16.14
C LEU A 16 13.01 0.32 -15.17
N PHE A 17 12.31 1.01 -14.25
CA PHE A 17 11.39 0.41 -13.27
C PHE A 17 10.23 -0.34 -13.92
N SER A 18 9.56 0.27 -14.92
CA SER A 18 8.49 -0.38 -15.67
C SER A 18 8.99 -1.63 -16.39
N SER A 19 10.17 -1.55 -17.04
CA SER A 19 10.75 -2.68 -17.77
C SER A 19 11.16 -3.86 -16.86
N LEU A 20 11.69 -3.56 -15.67
CA LEU A 20 12.06 -4.57 -14.69
C LEU A 20 10.83 -5.24 -14.10
N SER A 21 9.78 -4.46 -13.79
CA SER A 21 8.54 -4.96 -13.17
C SER A 21 7.71 -5.90 -14.04
N LEU A 22 7.90 -5.89 -15.36
CA LEU A 22 7.15 -6.69 -16.34
C LEU A 22 7.67 -8.13 -16.50
N ASN A 23 8.86 -8.46 -15.94
CA ASN A 23 9.51 -9.76 -16.11
C ASN A 23 9.49 -10.65 -14.87
N TYR A 24 8.82 -10.24 -13.78
CA TYR A 24 8.84 -11.00 -12.53
C TYR A 24 7.72 -12.03 -12.49
N THR A 25 8.10 -13.31 -12.51
CA THR A 25 7.16 -14.43 -12.34
C THR A 25 7.23 -15.05 -10.94
N ASP A 26 8.19 -14.65 -10.09
CA ASP A 26 8.36 -15.14 -8.71
C ASP A 26 8.52 -13.98 -7.70
N ARG A 27 7.98 -14.17 -6.49
CA ARG A 27 8.05 -13.26 -5.34
C ARG A 27 9.49 -12.98 -4.91
N SER A 28 10.40 -13.94 -5.07
CA SER A 28 11.83 -13.73 -4.77
C SER A 28 12.46 -12.69 -5.68
N ASP A 29 12.10 -12.68 -6.95
CA ASP A 29 12.70 -11.77 -7.93
C ASP A 29 12.19 -10.34 -7.70
N VAL A 30 10.91 -10.20 -7.34
CA VAL A 30 10.33 -8.92 -6.90
C VAL A 30 11.05 -8.41 -5.65
N LEU A 31 11.27 -9.28 -4.66
CA LEU A 31 11.97 -8.93 -3.42
C LEU A 31 13.42 -8.48 -3.69
N GLU A 32 14.16 -9.21 -4.52
CA GLU A 32 15.53 -8.86 -4.91
C GLU A 32 15.57 -7.51 -5.63
N ALA A 33 14.59 -7.23 -6.51
CA ALA A 33 14.48 -5.95 -7.17
C ALA A 33 14.33 -4.80 -6.17
N TYR A 34 13.38 -4.90 -5.22
CA TYR A 34 13.20 -3.87 -4.19
C TYR A 34 14.40 -3.73 -3.26
N ASN A 35 15.09 -4.83 -2.94
CA ASN A 35 16.35 -4.79 -2.22
C ASN A 35 17.41 -3.96 -2.97
N ASN A 36 17.59 -4.21 -4.27
CA ASN A 36 18.52 -3.44 -5.08
C ASN A 36 18.08 -1.97 -5.20
N TRP A 37 16.77 -1.71 -5.21
CA TRP A 37 16.22 -0.36 -5.31
C TRP A 37 16.46 0.49 -4.05
N ALA A 38 16.38 -0.12 -2.87
CA ALA A 38 16.73 0.53 -1.62
C ALA A 38 18.17 1.08 -1.68
N GLU A 39 19.11 0.29 -2.20
CA GLU A 39 20.54 0.64 -2.25
C GLU A 39 20.86 1.76 -3.24
N ILE A 40 20.23 1.75 -4.42
CA ILE A 40 20.46 2.79 -5.44
C ILE A 40 19.75 4.12 -5.10
N GLY A 41 18.80 4.10 -4.16
CA GLY A 41 18.17 5.30 -3.59
C GLY A 41 16.73 5.51 -4.05
N TYR A 42 15.83 4.60 -3.68
CA TYR A 42 14.39 4.67 -3.95
C TYR A 42 13.77 6.05 -3.67
N ASP A 43 13.99 6.62 -2.48
CA ASP A 43 13.42 7.91 -2.07
C ASP A 43 13.92 9.12 -2.89
N LYS A 44 15.06 8.98 -3.59
CA LYS A 44 15.56 10.04 -4.48
C LYS A 44 14.71 10.15 -5.75
N VAL A 45 14.10 9.04 -6.16
CA VAL A 45 13.16 8.96 -7.28
C VAL A 45 11.74 9.23 -6.80
N TYR A 46 11.31 8.54 -5.75
CA TYR A 46 9.97 8.62 -5.19
C TYR A 46 9.88 9.66 -4.08
N SER A 47 10.45 10.84 -4.29
CA SER A 47 10.30 11.94 -3.33
C SER A 47 8.85 12.43 -3.28
N SER A 48 8.42 13.01 -2.16
CA SER A 48 7.07 13.56 -1.98
C SER A 48 6.64 14.58 -3.02
N ASP A 49 7.61 15.25 -3.66
CA ASP A 49 7.36 16.26 -4.70
C ASP A 49 6.93 15.65 -6.05
N VAL A 50 7.17 14.35 -6.26
CA VAL A 50 6.94 13.67 -7.53
C VAL A 50 6.09 12.42 -7.41
N PHE A 51 6.10 11.76 -6.25
CA PHE A 51 5.25 10.62 -5.94
C PHE A 51 4.13 11.02 -4.99
N TYR A 52 2.95 11.26 -5.56
CA TYR A 52 1.82 11.79 -4.82
C TYR A 52 1.03 10.71 -4.08
N ALA A 53 1.19 9.43 -4.44
CA ALA A 53 0.39 8.35 -3.89
C ALA A 53 0.41 8.24 -2.35
N PRO A 54 1.56 8.37 -1.64
CA PRO A 54 1.59 8.36 -0.18
C PRO A 54 0.72 9.48 0.43
N ARG A 55 0.82 10.69 -0.13
CA ARG A 55 0.07 11.84 0.34
C ARG A 55 -1.41 11.68 0.06
N LYS A 56 -1.78 11.26 -1.15
CA LYS A 56 -3.18 11.03 -1.52
C LYS A 56 -3.82 9.94 -0.67
N THR A 57 -3.09 8.87 -0.36
CA THR A 57 -3.54 7.81 0.54
C THR A 57 -3.86 8.36 1.93
N ALA A 58 -2.97 9.19 2.47
CA ALA A 58 -3.17 9.84 3.77
C ALA A 58 -4.34 10.84 3.75
N GLU A 59 -4.51 11.62 2.69
CA GLU A 59 -5.64 12.56 2.49
C GLU A 59 -6.98 11.81 2.47
N VAL A 60 -7.07 10.69 1.74
CA VAL A 60 -8.28 9.85 1.71
C VAL A 60 -8.63 9.35 3.11
N LEU A 61 -7.62 8.99 3.91
CA LEU A 61 -7.87 8.56 5.28
C LEU A 61 -8.29 9.73 6.18
N GLU A 62 -7.71 10.90 6.01
CA GLU A 62 -8.10 12.10 6.75
C GLU A 62 -9.56 12.49 6.51
N ASP A 63 -10.06 12.36 5.27
CA ASP A 63 -11.47 12.60 4.95
C ASP A 63 -12.44 11.69 5.74
N LEU A 64 -11.99 10.48 6.10
CA LEU A 64 -12.78 9.52 6.89
C LEU A 64 -12.71 9.76 8.40
N TYR A 65 -11.67 10.44 8.87
CA TYR A 65 -11.39 10.68 10.27
C TYR A 65 -11.31 12.19 10.54
N PRO A 66 -12.46 12.88 10.63
CA PRO A 66 -12.52 14.32 10.88
C PRO A 66 -11.94 14.68 12.25
N LEU A 67 -11.74 15.98 12.50
CA LEU A 67 -10.98 16.52 13.63
C LEU A 67 -11.48 16.09 15.02
N GLU A 68 -12.74 15.70 15.13
CA GLU A 68 -13.39 15.25 16.35
C GLU A 68 -13.00 13.82 16.75
N ILE A 69 -12.44 13.02 15.83
CA ILE A 69 -11.98 11.66 16.12
C ILE A 69 -10.51 11.71 16.56
N ASP A 70 -10.19 11.04 17.67
CA ASP A 70 -8.80 10.88 18.09
C ASP A 70 -8.05 9.94 17.12
N LYS A 71 -7.40 10.54 16.12
CA LYS A 71 -6.56 9.85 15.13
C LYS A 71 -5.45 9.00 15.76
N ARG A 72 -5.09 9.21 17.04
CA ARG A 72 -4.08 8.39 17.73
C ARG A 72 -4.61 7.01 18.14
N ALA A 73 -5.92 6.85 18.28
CA ALA A 73 -6.54 5.59 18.64
C ALA A 73 -6.74 4.63 17.44
N VAL A 74 -6.71 5.17 16.22
CA VAL A 74 -6.94 4.43 14.97
C VAL A 74 -5.75 3.50 14.69
N LYS A 75 -6.00 2.19 14.65
CA LYS A 75 -4.99 1.17 14.34
C LYS A 75 -4.84 1.02 12.83
N ILE A 76 -3.65 1.32 12.32
CA ILE A 76 -3.34 1.28 10.89
C ILE A 76 -2.26 0.22 10.63
N LEU A 77 -2.44 -0.59 9.59
CA LEU A 77 -1.39 -1.39 8.99
C LEU A 77 -1.07 -0.88 7.58
N ASP A 78 0.17 -0.48 7.36
CA ASP A 78 0.69 -0.11 6.04
C ASP A 78 1.37 -1.32 5.39
N VAL A 79 0.69 -1.95 4.45
CA VAL A 79 1.11 -3.18 3.77
C VAL A 79 1.94 -2.82 2.55
N GLY A 80 3.08 -3.50 2.37
CA GLY A 80 4.08 -3.10 1.39
C GLY A 80 4.64 -1.72 1.73
N ALA A 81 4.97 -1.52 3.01
CA ALA A 81 5.38 -0.24 3.57
C ALA A 81 6.63 0.34 2.87
N GLY A 82 7.45 -0.49 2.22
CA GLY A 82 8.64 -0.05 1.50
C GLY A 82 9.58 0.77 2.39
N THR A 83 9.99 1.95 1.90
CA THR A 83 10.84 2.87 2.66
C THR A 83 10.07 3.75 3.66
N GLY A 84 8.78 3.54 3.84
CA GLY A 84 7.98 4.21 4.86
C GLY A 84 7.31 5.52 4.45
N LEU A 85 7.24 5.84 3.15
CA LEU A 85 6.72 7.12 2.67
C LEU A 85 5.24 7.35 3.04
N CYS A 86 4.40 6.33 2.97
CA CYS A 86 2.99 6.43 3.39
C CYS A 86 2.88 6.68 4.90
N GLY A 87 3.65 5.94 5.70
CA GLY A 87 3.77 6.19 7.14
C GLY A 87 4.17 7.63 7.50
N VAL A 88 5.10 8.25 6.74
CA VAL A 88 5.46 9.67 6.92
C VAL A 88 4.25 10.60 6.76
N GLU A 89 3.48 10.43 5.67
CA GLU A 89 2.32 11.27 5.41
C GLU A 89 1.20 11.07 6.45
N LEU A 90 0.94 9.82 6.84
CA LEU A 90 0.01 9.49 7.93
C LEU A 90 0.42 10.16 9.25
N ARG A 91 1.72 10.14 9.60
CA ARG A 91 2.24 10.82 10.81
C ARG A 91 2.04 12.34 10.74
N LYS A 92 2.17 12.97 9.56
CA LYS A 92 1.91 14.43 9.42
C LYS A 92 0.46 14.78 9.74
N LEU A 93 -0.49 13.91 9.41
CA LEU A 93 -1.93 14.12 9.65
C LEU A 93 -2.40 13.73 11.05
N GLY A 94 -1.49 13.32 11.94
CA GLY A 94 -1.78 13.07 13.35
C GLY A 94 -2.05 11.61 13.73
N PHE A 95 -2.05 10.68 12.78
CA PHE A 95 -2.12 9.25 13.07
C PHE A 95 -0.85 8.80 13.79
N ARG A 96 -0.98 7.93 14.80
CA ARG A 96 0.15 7.52 15.65
C ARG A 96 0.30 6.02 15.82
N ASN A 97 -0.79 5.27 15.75
CA ASN A 97 -0.80 3.82 15.93
C ASN A 97 -0.73 3.14 14.55
N ILE A 98 0.49 3.06 14.01
CA ILE A 98 0.77 2.63 12.64
C ILE A 98 1.81 1.53 12.67
N ASP A 99 1.47 0.35 12.17
CA ASP A 99 2.41 -0.74 11.92
C ASP A 99 2.74 -0.81 10.43
N GLY A 100 3.97 -1.20 10.09
CA GLY A 100 4.42 -1.39 8.70
C GLY A 100 4.75 -2.85 8.43
N LEU A 101 4.22 -3.41 7.35
CA LEU A 101 4.54 -4.76 6.86
C LEU A 101 5.25 -4.68 5.52
N GLU A 102 6.47 -5.17 5.46
CA GLU A 102 7.32 -5.13 4.27
C GLU A 102 8.29 -6.31 4.30
N PRO A 103 8.33 -7.19 3.28
CA PRO A 103 9.26 -8.33 3.25
C PRO A 103 10.71 -7.95 2.96
N SER A 104 10.98 -6.79 2.35
CA SER A 104 12.35 -6.32 2.07
C SER A 104 13.03 -5.75 3.31
N GLU A 105 14.04 -6.46 3.81
CA GLU A 105 14.89 -5.98 4.91
C GLU A 105 15.56 -4.65 4.58
N LYS A 106 16.00 -4.45 3.33
CA LYS A 106 16.69 -3.21 2.92
C LYS A 106 15.72 -2.03 2.87
N MET A 107 14.52 -2.22 2.31
CA MET A 107 13.49 -1.18 2.31
C MET A 107 13.03 -0.85 3.74
N MET A 108 12.79 -1.89 4.55
CA MET A 108 12.42 -1.75 5.95
C MET A 108 13.49 -1.00 6.77
N THR A 109 14.77 -1.24 6.48
CA THR A 109 15.89 -0.50 7.08
C THR A 109 15.80 1.00 6.77
N GLU A 110 15.44 1.39 5.54
CA GLU A 110 15.22 2.79 5.20
C GLU A 110 13.98 3.38 5.88
N ALA A 111 12.94 2.58 6.12
CA ALA A 111 11.76 2.99 6.89
C ALA A 111 12.09 3.24 8.37
N MET A 112 12.88 2.36 8.99
CA MET A 112 13.31 2.51 10.39
C MET A 112 14.05 3.83 10.65
N LYS A 113 14.84 4.32 9.68
CA LYS A 113 15.52 5.62 9.79
C LYS A 113 14.55 6.80 9.92
N LYS A 114 13.31 6.64 9.45
CA LYS A 114 12.26 7.67 9.51
C LYS A 114 11.43 7.60 10.79
N ASN A 115 11.49 6.48 11.52
CA ASN A 115 10.78 6.25 12.77
C ASN A 115 9.26 6.54 12.68
N VAL A 116 8.60 5.97 11.66
CA VAL A 116 7.19 6.24 11.35
C VAL A 116 6.23 5.13 11.76
N TYR A 117 6.73 3.93 12.03
CA TYR A 117 5.93 2.79 12.46
C TYR A 117 6.22 2.41 13.92
N ASP A 118 5.21 1.95 14.64
CA ASP A 118 5.31 1.42 16.00
C ASP A 118 5.84 -0.02 15.98
N ARG A 119 5.46 -0.82 14.97
CA ARG A 119 6.04 -2.13 14.66
C ARG A 119 6.46 -2.23 13.19
N TYR A 120 7.57 -2.93 12.97
CA TYR A 120 8.14 -3.22 11.65
C TYR A 120 8.05 -4.74 11.45
N ILE A 121 7.12 -5.20 10.62
CA ILE A 121 6.79 -6.61 10.39
C ILE A 121 7.46 -7.06 9.09
N LEU A 122 8.47 -7.91 9.22
CA LEU A 122 9.24 -8.44 8.08
C LEU A 122 8.64 -9.75 7.58
N GLU A 123 7.51 -9.67 6.88
CA GLU A 123 6.77 -10.84 6.38
C GLU A 123 6.19 -10.57 4.98
N PHE A 124 5.98 -11.64 4.22
CA PHE A 124 5.19 -11.57 2.99
C PHE A 124 3.70 -11.64 3.32
N ILE A 125 2.89 -10.85 2.63
CA ILE A 125 1.46 -11.16 2.52
C ILE A 125 1.31 -12.41 1.66
N THR A 126 0.57 -13.39 2.16
CA THR A 126 0.26 -14.65 1.46
C THR A 126 -1.20 -15.02 1.69
N GLU A 127 -1.66 -16.14 1.12
CA GLU A 127 -2.97 -16.73 1.44
C GLU A 127 -3.02 -17.31 2.87
N ALA A 128 -1.85 -17.57 3.46
CA ALA A 128 -1.73 -18.11 4.81
C ALA A 128 -2.06 -17.05 5.87
N THR A 129 -2.60 -17.53 6.99
CA THR A 129 -2.94 -16.70 8.15
C THR A 129 -1.69 -16.06 8.74
N LEU A 130 -1.67 -14.73 8.79
CA LEU A 130 -0.66 -13.94 9.49
C LEU A 130 -0.78 -14.12 11.00
N THR A 131 0.29 -13.84 11.73
CA THR A 131 0.29 -13.80 13.21
C THR A 131 -0.39 -12.54 13.78
N ILE A 132 -1.45 -12.11 13.10
CA ILE A 132 -2.27 -10.93 13.40
C ILE A 132 -3.68 -11.44 13.71
N PRO A 133 -4.28 -11.07 14.86
CA PRO A 133 -5.63 -11.48 15.21
C PRO A 133 -6.68 -11.03 14.19
N ASP A 134 -7.81 -11.73 14.15
CA ASP A 134 -8.99 -11.27 13.41
C ASP A 134 -9.41 -9.88 13.89
N ASN A 135 -9.94 -9.05 12.97
CA ASN A 135 -10.56 -7.78 13.29
C ASN A 135 -9.64 -6.81 14.10
N PHE A 136 -8.33 -6.88 13.90
CA PHE A 136 -7.35 -6.17 14.71
C PHE A 136 -7.16 -4.70 14.30
N TYR A 137 -7.14 -4.42 13.00
CA TYR A 137 -6.91 -3.08 12.45
C TYR A 137 -8.22 -2.38 12.08
N ASP A 138 -8.24 -1.06 12.25
CA ASP A 138 -9.30 -0.18 11.76
C ASP A 138 -9.11 0.13 10.28
N VAL A 139 -7.84 0.21 9.85
CA VAL A 139 -7.43 0.67 8.53
C VAL A 139 -6.26 -0.18 8.03
N VAL A 140 -6.31 -0.57 6.76
CA VAL A 140 -5.13 -1.03 6.02
C VAL A 140 -4.87 -0.07 4.86
N THR A 141 -3.60 0.30 4.66
CA THR A 141 -3.14 1.01 3.46
C THR A 141 -2.28 0.10 2.61
N ALA A 142 -2.43 0.18 1.29
CA ALA A 142 -1.59 -0.51 0.31
C ALA A 142 -1.21 0.48 -0.80
N CYS A 143 -0.12 1.22 -0.57
CA CYS A 143 0.33 2.29 -1.46
C CYS A 143 1.35 1.76 -2.48
N ASN A 144 0.91 1.59 -3.73
CA ASN A 144 1.70 1.15 -4.88
C ASN A 144 2.37 -0.23 -4.73
N CYS A 145 1.70 -1.15 -4.04
CA CYS A 145 2.19 -2.50 -3.77
C CYS A 145 1.15 -3.61 -4.02
N ALA A 146 -0.15 -3.29 -4.03
CA ALA A 146 -1.24 -4.27 -4.00
C ALA A 146 -1.25 -5.26 -5.17
N ARG A 147 -0.75 -4.85 -6.35
CA ARG A 147 -0.60 -5.73 -7.52
C ARG A 147 0.26 -6.97 -7.26
N HIS A 148 1.13 -6.94 -6.26
CA HIS A 148 2.04 -8.04 -5.94
C HIS A 148 1.39 -9.13 -5.09
N PHE A 149 0.21 -8.88 -4.52
CA PHE A 149 -0.43 -9.80 -3.58
C PHE A 149 -1.97 -9.84 -3.66
N PRO A 150 -2.59 -9.88 -4.86
CA PRO A 150 -4.05 -9.97 -4.95
C PRO A 150 -4.61 -11.18 -4.20
N PHE A 151 -3.90 -12.31 -4.21
CA PHE A 151 -4.20 -13.52 -3.43
C PHE A 151 -4.26 -13.30 -1.91
N GLY A 152 -3.63 -12.24 -1.40
CA GLY A 152 -3.62 -11.89 0.03
C GLY A 152 -4.83 -11.09 0.50
N PHE A 153 -5.69 -10.60 -0.40
CA PHE A 153 -6.83 -9.78 -0.02
C PHE A 153 -7.82 -10.44 0.94
N PRO A 154 -8.13 -11.76 0.84
CA PRO A 154 -8.96 -12.42 1.84
C PRO A 154 -8.35 -12.40 3.25
N GLU A 155 -7.02 -12.47 3.35
CA GLU A 155 -6.31 -12.38 4.62
C GLU A 155 -6.28 -10.95 5.16
N ILE A 156 -6.11 -9.96 4.29
CA ILE A 156 -6.24 -8.55 4.65
C ILE A 156 -7.66 -8.24 5.17
N ALA A 157 -8.70 -8.74 4.50
CA ALA A 157 -10.07 -8.59 4.95
C ALA A 157 -10.30 -9.21 6.35
N ARG A 158 -9.66 -10.34 6.65
CA ARG A 158 -9.76 -11.00 7.97
C ARG A 158 -9.21 -10.15 9.11
N ILE A 159 -8.07 -9.50 8.91
CA ILE A 159 -7.38 -8.73 9.96
C ILE A 159 -7.96 -7.33 10.16
N VAL A 160 -8.81 -6.85 9.23
CA VAL A 160 -9.53 -5.59 9.33
C VAL A 160 -10.88 -5.86 9.99
N ARG A 161 -11.26 -5.04 10.98
CA ARG A 161 -12.57 -5.21 11.64
C ARG A 161 -13.72 -4.93 10.67
N PRO A 162 -14.93 -5.48 10.93
CA PRO A 162 -16.14 -5.02 10.25
C PRO A 162 -16.31 -3.49 10.39
N GLY A 163 -16.67 -2.84 9.27
CA GLY A 163 -16.72 -1.39 9.14
C GLY A 163 -15.36 -0.69 9.20
N GLY A 164 -14.26 -1.44 9.21
CA GLY A 164 -12.91 -0.94 8.94
C GLY A 164 -12.68 -0.80 7.44
N VAL A 165 -11.61 -0.10 7.06
CA VAL A 165 -11.38 0.26 5.65
C VAL A 165 -10.03 -0.18 5.12
N LEU A 166 -10.00 -0.50 3.84
CA LEU A 166 -8.79 -0.73 3.05
C LEU A 166 -8.67 0.38 1.99
N ILE A 167 -7.50 1.02 1.94
CA ILE A 167 -7.16 2.02 0.92
C ILE A 167 -6.06 1.44 0.03
N ILE A 168 -6.39 1.17 -1.23
CA ILE A 168 -5.43 0.75 -2.26
C ILE A 168 -5.22 1.92 -3.20
N LEU A 169 -3.97 2.33 -3.41
CA LEU A 169 -3.63 3.28 -4.47
C LEU A 169 -2.46 2.74 -5.28
N SER A 170 -2.74 2.29 -6.50
CA SER A 170 -1.77 1.65 -7.38
C SER A 170 -1.56 2.45 -8.66
N ASN A 171 -0.42 2.26 -9.32
CA ASN A 171 -0.19 2.83 -10.65
C ASN A 171 -1.16 2.20 -11.66
N TYR A 172 -2.06 3.00 -12.23
CA TYR A 172 -3.12 2.53 -13.15
C TYR A 172 -2.55 1.88 -14.40
N ASP A 173 -1.50 2.47 -14.97
CA ASP A 173 -0.91 1.99 -16.22
C ASP A 173 -0.05 0.73 -16.02
N ALA A 174 0.12 0.29 -14.77
CA ALA A 174 0.81 -0.94 -14.37
C ALA A 174 -0.06 -1.85 -13.47
N VAL A 175 -1.37 -1.59 -13.39
CA VAL A 175 -2.28 -2.44 -12.62
C VAL A 175 -2.46 -3.78 -13.31
N ASP A 176 -2.32 -4.82 -12.50
CA ASP A 176 -2.61 -6.18 -12.91
C ASP A 176 -4.14 -6.40 -12.93
N MET A 177 -4.65 -7.00 -14.01
CA MET A 177 -6.06 -7.40 -14.10
C MET A 177 -6.46 -8.33 -12.95
N GLU A 178 -5.52 -9.12 -12.41
CA GLU A 178 -5.75 -10.00 -11.27
C GLU A 178 -6.12 -9.21 -9.99
N MET A 179 -5.50 -8.04 -9.78
CA MET A 179 -5.80 -7.18 -8.64
C MET A 179 -7.22 -6.63 -8.70
N GLU A 180 -7.62 -6.03 -9.81
CA GLU A 180 -8.99 -5.51 -9.95
C GLU A 180 -10.03 -6.63 -9.91
N THR A 181 -9.72 -7.78 -10.52
CA THR A 181 -10.61 -8.95 -10.52
C THR A 181 -10.83 -9.48 -9.11
N MET A 182 -9.77 -9.62 -8.30
CA MET A 182 -9.92 -10.06 -6.92
C MET A 182 -10.65 -9.01 -6.07
N VAL A 183 -10.41 -7.72 -6.33
CA VAL A 183 -11.13 -6.66 -5.62
C VAL A 183 -12.64 -6.72 -5.89
N GLN A 184 -13.03 -6.91 -7.15
CA GLN A 184 -14.44 -7.04 -7.52
C GLN A 184 -15.03 -8.36 -7.01
N LYS A 185 -14.29 -9.47 -7.07
CA LYS A 185 -14.77 -10.76 -6.56
C LYS A 185 -15.18 -10.67 -5.08
N LEU A 186 -14.34 -10.08 -4.24
CA LEU A 186 -14.63 -9.94 -2.80
C LEU A 186 -15.79 -8.96 -2.51
N ASP A 187 -16.05 -8.02 -3.42
CA ASP A 187 -17.25 -7.16 -3.39
C ASP A 187 -18.50 -7.96 -3.74
N ASP A 188 -18.46 -8.74 -4.83
CA ASP A 188 -19.56 -9.59 -5.28
C ASP A 188 -19.92 -10.69 -4.25
N GLU A 189 -18.92 -11.23 -3.55
CA GLU A 189 -19.08 -12.22 -2.47
C GLU A 189 -19.56 -11.60 -1.15
N GLY A 190 -19.65 -10.27 -1.07
CA GLY A 190 -20.07 -9.54 0.13
C GLY A 190 -19.07 -9.61 1.29
N VAL A 191 -17.81 -9.94 1.02
CA VAL A 191 -16.72 -9.92 2.01
C VAL A 191 -16.45 -8.48 2.44
N TRP A 192 -16.43 -7.59 1.47
CA TRP A 192 -16.29 -6.15 1.63
C TRP A 192 -17.19 -5.41 0.64
N ARG A 193 -17.15 -4.07 0.67
CA ARG A 193 -17.82 -3.19 -0.27
C ARG A 193 -16.86 -2.15 -0.82
N ILE A 194 -16.82 -1.98 -2.14
CA ILE A 194 -16.11 -0.87 -2.79
C ILE A 194 -16.93 0.41 -2.56
N VAL A 195 -16.41 1.32 -1.74
CA VAL A 195 -17.03 2.61 -1.41
C VAL A 195 -16.68 3.68 -2.44
N ARG A 196 -15.44 3.65 -2.94
CA ARG A 196 -14.95 4.59 -3.97
C ARG A 196 -13.98 3.87 -4.90
N LYS A 197 -14.13 4.10 -6.20
CA LYS A 197 -13.16 3.74 -7.24
C LYS A 197 -12.91 4.98 -8.09
N GLU A 198 -11.65 5.40 -8.22
CA GLU A 198 -11.31 6.64 -8.93
C GLU A 198 -9.96 6.54 -9.64
N ILE A 199 -9.86 7.15 -10.83
CA ILE A 199 -8.59 7.37 -11.52
C ILE A 199 -8.00 8.71 -11.06
N ILE A 200 -6.76 8.68 -10.60
CA ILE A 200 -6.01 9.84 -10.12
C ILE A 200 -5.02 10.24 -11.20
N ASP A 201 -5.19 11.42 -11.82
CA ASP A 201 -4.33 11.83 -12.94
C ASP A 201 -2.88 12.10 -12.51
N GLU A 202 -2.68 12.58 -11.28
CA GLU A 202 -1.36 12.94 -10.74
C GLU A 202 -0.84 11.89 -9.75
N PHE A 203 -0.61 10.65 -10.19
CA PHE A 203 -0.03 9.61 -9.32
C PHE A 203 1.49 9.72 -9.22
N PHE A 204 2.15 9.94 -10.37
CA PHE A 204 3.58 10.23 -10.45
C PHE A 204 3.84 11.36 -11.45
N SER A 205 4.03 12.58 -10.93
CA SER A 205 3.89 13.83 -11.69
C SER A 205 4.89 13.97 -12.84
N VAL A 206 6.10 13.45 -12.67
CA VAL A 206 7.19 13.58 -13.66
C VAL A 206 7.12 12.56 -14.80
N ALA A 207 6.32 11.50 -14.66
CA ALA A 207 6.10 10.50 -15.70
C ALA A 207 4.68 10.53 -16.30
N ASN A 208 3.82 11.46 -15.86
CA ASN A 208 2.41 11.55 -16.28
C ASN A 208 1.66 10.21 -16.13
N GLN A 209 2.02 9.45 -15.08
CA GLN A 209 1.39 8.19 -14.75
C GLN A 209 0.15 8.45 -13.92
N ARG A 210 -0.92 7.75 -14.27
CA ARG A 210 -2.18 7.79 -13.52
C ARG A 210 -2.18 6.73 -12.43
N GLY A 211 -3.00 6.96 -11.41
CA GLY A 211 -3.23 6.02 -10.33
C GLY A 211 -4.66 5.52 -10.35
N ILE A 212 -4.91 4.39 -9.71
CA ILE A 212 -6.25 3.90 -9.40
C ILE A 212 -6.39 3.75 -7.89
N LEU A 213 -7.37 4.45 -7.35
CA LEU A 213 -7.73 4.44 -5.94
C LEU A 213 -8.93 3.51 -5.74
N PHE A 214 -8.83 2.63 -4.76
CA PHE A 214 -9.96 1.94 -4.16
C PHE A 214 -10.04 2.30 -2.68
N LEU A 215 -11.21 2.78 -2.25
CA LEU A 215 -11.61 2.78 -0.84
C LEU A 215 -12.63 1.67 -0.65
N ILE A 216 -12.32 0.75 0.25
CA ILE A 216 -13.09 -0.47 0.48
C ILE A 216 -13.46 -0.53 1.96
N GLU A 217 -14.69 -0.91 2.27
CA GLU A 217 -15.17 -1.15 3.64
C GLU A 217 -15.37 -2.65 3.86
N VAL A 218 -14.76 -3.23 4.90
CA VAL A 218 -14.91 -4.65 5.21
C VAL A 218 -16.26 -4.91 5.88
N LEU A 219 -17.03 -5.88 5.36
CA LEU A 219 -18.39 -6.17 5.82
C LEU A 219 -18.45 -7.38 6.76
N THR A 220 -17.55 -8.35 6.56
CA THR A 220 -17.60 -9.64 7.25
C THR A 220 -16.71 -9.68 8.49
N ASP A 221 -17.12 -10.43 9.50
CA ASP A 221 -16.27 -10.77 10.66
C ASP A 221 -15.21 -11.77 10.19
N GLY A 222 -13.93 -11.49 10.45
CA GLY A 222 -12.80 -12.34 10.03
C GLY A 222 -12.95 -13.82 10.40
N ARG A 223 -13.69 -14.13 11.47
CA ARG A 223 -14.00 -15.52 11.87
C ARG A 223 -14.83 -16.29 10.83
N LYS A 224 -15.71 -15.62 10.09
CA LYS A 224 -16.59 -16.25 9.09
C LYS A 224 -15.87 -16.54 7.77
N LEU A 225 -14.77 -15.84 7.49
CA LEU A 225 -13.98 -16.07 6.27
C LEU A 225 -13.16 -17.36 6.32
N GLN A 226 -12.81 -17.84 7.52
CA GLN A 226 -12.08 -19.11 7.68
C GLN A 226 -12.98 -20.33 7.44
N ASP A 227 -14.26 -20.26 7.81
CA ASP A 227 -15.23 -21.34 7.63
C ASP A 227 -15.57 -21.63 6.15
N GLN A 228 -15.27 -20.70 5.24
CA GLN A 228 -15.48 -20.85 3.80
C GLN A 228 -14.27 -21.43 3.05
N ARG A 229 -13.12 -21.64 3.74
CA ARG A 229 -11.89 -22.20 3.14
C ARG A 229 -11.78 -23.72 3.30
N VAL A 230 -12.87 -24.41 3.65
CA VAL A 230 -12.95 -25.88 3.85
C VAL A 230 -13.63 -26.56 2.67
#